data_AF-A0A9P5NXV1-F1
#
_entry.id   AF-A0A9P5NXV1-F1
#
_cell.length_a   1.000
_cell.length_b   1.000
_cell.length_c   1.000
_cell.angle_alpha   90.00
_cell.angle_beta   90.00
_cell.angle_gamma   90.00
#
_symmetry.space_group_name_H-M   'P 1'
#
loop_
_entity.id
_entity.type
_entity.pdbx_description
1 polymer ?
#
loop_
_entity_poly.entity_id
_entity_poly.type
_entity_poly.pdbx_seq_one_letter_code
_entity_poly.pdbx_strand_id
1 'polypeptide(L)'
;MFESLPAKIFSAAEYMIILLFCFHLIIINLLPLPMLILEAIIVSWITKLPSSVRDGINSGLGSGYIGVVISSMIGTALWIVMIFYLVLGGPRADKVKRACYITPLLMIPWAVYAGRTPWHPESKLLPEVRSAPGVLTGCRELLALKCLIVINLSSIALLVLVFISNYWIFGRHAPVYPLAISPSATDPASTELEKASAA
;
A
#
# COMPACT_ATOMS: atom_id res chain seq x y z
N MET A 1 19.54 -36.31 -18.48
CA MET A 1 18.32 -35.66 -19.02
C MET A 1 17.41 -35.04 -17.95
N PHE A 2 17.63 -35.27 -16.65
CA PHE A 2 16.80 -34.69 -15.57
C PHE A 2 17.36 -33.40 -14.93
N GLU A 3 18.59 -32.97 -15.27
CA GLU A 3 19.22 -31.79 -14.66
C GLU A 3 18.63 -30.44 -15.12
N SER A 4 17.89 -30.40 -16.24
CA SER A 4 17.29 -29.16 -16.76
C SER A 4 15.87 -28.86 -16.25
N LEU A 5 15.23 -29.83 -15.58
CA LEU A 5 13.85 -29.68 -15.09
C LEU A 5 13.76 -28.75 -13.86
N PRO A 6 14.66 -28.84 -12.85
CA PRO A 6 14.65 -27.97 -11.69
C PRO A 6 14.87 -26.50 -12.06
N ALA A 7 15.82 -26.22 -12.97
CA ALA A 7 16.14 -24.86 -13.40
C ALA A 7 14.96 -24.16 -14.13
N LYS A 8 14.21 -24.90 -14.96
CA LYS A 8 13.03 -24.37 -15.66
C LYS A 8 11.87 -24.10 -14.69
N ILE A 9 11.66 -24.97 -13.71
CA ILE A 9 10.64 -24.79 -12.65
C ILE A 9 10.99 -23.57 -11.78
N PHE A 10 12.26 -23.42 -11.41
CA PHE A 10 12.74 -22.29 -10.60
C PHE A 10 12.56 -20.95 -11.34
N SER A 11 12.95 -20.91 -12.61
CA SER A 11 12.76 -19.73 -13.46
C SER A 11 11.28 -19.37 -13.64
N ALA A 12 10.40 -20.34 -13.86
CA ALA A 12 8.95 -20.09 -13.95
C ALA A 12 8.35 -19.55 -12.64
N ALA A 13 8.82 -20.05 -11.49
CA ALA A 13 8.40 -19.55 -10.17
C ALA A 13 8.84 -18.11 -9.93
N GLU A 14 10.07 -17.74 -10.30
CA GLU A 14 10.57 -16.36 -10.23
C GLU A 14 9.72 -15.40 -11.09
N TYR A 15 9.38 -15.78 -12.33
CA TYR A 15 8.51 -14.97 -13.18
C TYR A 15 7.11 -14.80 -12.59
N MET A 16 6.51 -15.86 -12.04
CA MET A 16 5.21 -15.80 -11.36
C MET A 16 5.24 -14.86 -10.15
N ILE A 17 6.33 -14.87 -9.36
CA ILE A 17 6.52 -13.96 -8.23
C ILE A 17 6.61 -12.51 -8.69
N ILE A 18 7.39 -12.23 -9.74
CA ILE A 18 7.52 -10.88 -10.30
C ILE A 18 6.17 -10.40 -10.82
N LEU A 19 5.42 -11.24 -11.55
CA LEU A 19 4.09 -10.90 -12.05
C LEU A 19 3.11 -10.61 -10.91
N LEU A 20 3.09 -11.45 -9.86
CA LEU A 20 2.28 -11.23 -8.67
C LEU A 20 2.67 -9.93 -7.98
N PHE A 21 3.96 -9.66 -7.82
CA PHE A 21 4.46 -8.42 -7.22
C PHE A 21 4.01 -7.19 -8.01
N CYS A 22 4.19 -7.19 -9.33
CA CYS A 22 3.75 -6.11 -10.22
C CYS A 22 2.24 -5.91 -10.17
N PHE A 23 1.45 -6.99 -10.19
CA PHE A 23 0.00 -6.93 -10.10
C PHE A 23 -0.48 -6.28 -8.79
N HIS A 24 0.09 -6.68 -7.65
CA HIS A 24 -0.24 -6.11 -6.35
C HIS A 24 0.17 -4.64 -6.26
N LEU A 25 1.34 -4.28 -6.80
CA LEU A 25 1.74 -2.88 -6.90
C LEU A 25 0.72 -2.06 -7.69
N ILE A 26 0.25 -2.55 -8.85
CA ILE A 26 -0.76 -1.83 -9.64
C ILE A 26 -2.03 -1.62 -8.80
N ILE A 27 -2.54 -2.65 -8.13
CA ILE A 27 -3.74 -2.56 -7.29
C ILE A 27 -3.55 -1.52 -6.18
N ILE A 28 -2.45 -1.62 -5.42
CA ILE A 28 -2.17 -0.75 -4.26
C ILE A 28 -2.00 0.72 -4.65
N ASN A 29 -1.58 0.98 -5.91
CA ASN A 29 -1.42 2.33 -6.43
C ASN A 29 -2.70 2.88 -7.09
N LEU A 30 -3.54 2.02 -7.67
CA LEU A 30 -4.79 2.45 -8.33
C LEU A 30 -5.96 2.61 -7.38
N LEU A 31 -6.09 1.79 -6.33
CA LEU A 31 -7.21 1.83 -5.38
C LEU A 31 -7.31 3.08 -4.49
N PRO A 32 -6.21 3.74 -4.07
CA PRO A 32 -6.29 4.91 -3.19
C PRO A 32 -7.12 6.07 -3.77
N LEU A 33 -7.07 6.30 -5.09
CA LEU A 33 -7.82 7.37 -5.73
C LEU A 33 -9.35 7.18 -5.65
N PRO A 34 -9.94 6.04 -6.09
CA PRO A 34 -11.36 5.78 -5.93
C PRO A 34 -11.78 5.70 -4.45
N MET A 35 -10.91 5.23 -3.56
CA MET A 35 -11.16 5.30 -2.10
C MET A 35 -11.34 6.74 -1.64
N LEU A 36 -10.42 7.64 -2.02
CA LEU A 36 -10.47 9.05 -1.64
C LEU A 36 -11.72 9.77 -2.18
N ILE A 37 -12.09 9.48 -3.43
CA ILE A 37 -13.30 10.02 -4.05
C ILE A 37 -14.54 9.57 -3.27
N LEU A 38 -14.61 8.28 -2.94
CA LEU A 38 -15.75 7.72 -2.21
C LEU A 38 -15.83 8.24 -0.78
N GLU A 39 -14.70 8.38 -0.09
CA GLU A 39 -14.60 9.04 1.23
C GLU A 39 -15.16 10.48 1.17
N ALA A 40 -14.80 11.24 0.15
CA ALA A 40 -15.31 12.59 -0.05
C ALA A 40 -16.83 12.63 -0.33
N ILE A 41 -17.33 11.70 -1.15
CA ILE A 41 -18.78 11.54 -1.42
C ILE A 41 -19.52 11.25 -0.12
N ILE A 42 -19.04 10.31 0.67
CA ILE A 42 -19.63 9.91 1.95
C ILE A 42 -19.67 11.09 2.92
N VAL A 43 -18.55 11.81 3.10
CA VAL A 43 -18.50 12.97 4.00
C VAL A 43 -19.44 14.09 3.53
N SER A 44 -19.47 14.36 2.22
CA SER A 44 -20.39 15.33 1.60
C SER A 44 -21.86 14.92 1.79
N TRP A 45 -22.17 13.64 1.66
CA TRP A 45 -23.51 13.11 1.88
C TRP A 45 -23.94 13.28 3.34
N ILE A 46 -23.13 12.83 4.31
CA ILE A 46 -23.47 12.91 5.75
C ILE A 46 -23.67 14.36 6.20
N THR A 47 -22.82 15.28 5.73
CA THR A 47 -22.90 16.70 6.10
C THR A 47 -24.11 17.43 5.52
N LYS A 48 -24.72 16.91 4.45
CA LYS A 48 -25.93 17.47 3.84
C LYS A 48 -27.23 16.89 4.40
N LEU A 49 -27.17 15.82 5.20
CA LEU A 49 -28.35 15.24 5.82
C LEU A 49 -28.94 16.17 6.90
N PRO A 50 -30.28 16.16 7.09
CA PRO A 50 -30.92 16.80 8.24
C PRO A 50 -30.33 16.30 9.56
N SER A 51 -30.27 17.17 10.58
CA SER A 51 -29.71 16.83 11.89
C SER A 51 -30.38 15.61 12.52
N SER A 52 -31.71 15.50 12.43
CA SER A 52 -32.47 14.35 12.94
C SER A 52 -32.04 13.01 12.33
N VAL A 53 -31.77 12.98 11.02
CA VAL A 53 -31.27 11.78 10.32
C VAL A 53 -29.82 11.51 10.70
N ARG A 54 -29.00 12.56 10.81
CA ARG A 54 -27.58 12.45 11.17
C ARG A 54 -27.41 11.91 12.60
N ASP A 55 -28.23 12.33 13.54
CA ASP A 55 -28.22 11.85 14.91
C ASP A 55 -28.64 10.39 14.99
N GLY A 56 -29.64 9.98 14.18
CA GLY A 56 -30.02 8.59 14.01
C GLY A 56 -28.92 7.71 13.38
N ILE A 57 -28.13 8.27 12.45
CA ILE A 57 -26.95 7.59 11.91
C ILE A 57 -25.85 7.48 12.96
N ASN A 58 -25.59 8.55 13.72
CA ASN A 58 -24.56 8.55 14.77
C ASN A 58 -24.90 7.58 15.91
N SER A 59 -26.18 7.43 16.28
CA SER A 59 -26.59 6.46 17.29
C SER A 59 -26.49 5.02 16.77
N GLY A 60 -26.85 4.77 15.51
CA GLY A 60 -26.78 3.43 14.91
C GLY A 60 -25.37 2.97 14.53
N LEU A 61 -24.55 3.84 13.93
CA LEU A 61 -23.20 3.52 13.46
C LEU A 61 -22.09 3.83 14.48
N GLY A 62 -22.44 4.51 15.58
CA GLY A 62 -21.54 4.87 16.67
C GLY A 62 -21.12 6.35 16.66
N SER A 63 -21.04 6.93 17.86
CA SER A 63 -20.59 8.31 18.05
C SER A 63 -19.15 8.46 17.54
N GLY A 64 -18.96 9.31 16.53
CA GLY A 64 -17.65 9.52 15.90
C GLY A 64 -17.45 8.75 14.60
N TYR A 65 -18.49 8.13 14.04
CA TYR A 65 -18.47 7.50 12.71
C TYR A 65 -17.83 8.40 11.64
N ILE A 66 -18.26 9.66 11.56
CA ILE A 66 -17.71 10.65 10.62
C ILE A 66 -16.20 10.84 10.84
N GLY A 67 -15.75 10.89 12.09
CA GLY A 67 -14.34 11.01 12.44
C GLY A 67 -13.51 9.82 11.95
N VAL A 68 -14.08 8.61 11.97
CA VAL A 68 -13.45 7.41 11.41
C VAL A 68 -13.33 7.51 9.89
N VAL A 69 -14.35 8.00 9.18
CA VAL A 69 -14.27 8.23 7.73
C VAL A 69 -13.19 9.28 7.40
N ILE A 70 -13.18 10.41 8.12
CA ILE A 70 -12.19 11.47 7.92
C ILE A 70 -10.77 10.98 8.22
N SER A 71 -10.59 10.18 9.28
CA SER A 71 -9.31 9.56 9.60
C SER A 71 -8.81 8.65 8.47
N SER A 72 -9.71 7.84 7.90
CA SER A 72 -9.41 7.02 6.71
C SER A 72 -8.98 7.89 5.52
N MET A 73 -9.71 8.98 5.27
CA MET A 73 -9.42 9.94 4.19
C MET A 73 -8.03 10.56 4.31
N ILE A 74 -7.62 10.93 5.52
CA ILE A 74 -6.26 11.43 5.79
C ILE A 74 -5.23 10.33 5.49
N GLY A 75 -5.49 9.09 5.92
CA GLY A 75 -4.65 7.94 5.61
C GLY A 75 -4.48 7.73 4.09
N THR A 76 -5.59 7.79 3.35
CA THR A 76 -5.60 7.69 1.89
C THR A 76 -4.80 8.81 1.22
N ALA A 77 -4.96 10.05 1.66
CA ALA A 77 -4.21 11.19 1.14
C ALA A 77 -2.70 11.06 1.41
N LEU A 78 -2.31 10.68 2.64
CA LEU A 78 -0.92 10.45 3.00
C LEU A 78 -0.29 9.33 2.17
N TRP A 79 -1.05 8.26 1.89
CA TRP A 79 -0.61 7.19 1.01
C TRP A 79 -0.35 7.67 -0.42
N ILE A 80 -1.24 8.47 -0.98
CA ILE A 80 -1.06 9.06 -2.32
C ILE A 80 0.20 9.95 -2.35
N VAL A 81 0.42 10.78 -1.33
CA VAL A 81 1.64 11.59 -1.21
C VAL A 81 2.89 10.72 -1.14
N MET A 82 2.85 9.62 -0.40
CA MET A 82 3.96 8.66 -0.34
C MET A 82 4.25 8.04 -1.72
N ILE A 83 3.22 7.66 -2.48
CA ILE A 83 3.37 7.15 -3.85
C ILE A 83 4.07 8.20 -4.72
N PHE A 84 3.58 9.45 -4.72
CA PHE A 84 4.21 10.53 -5.48
C PHE A 84 5.67 10.76 -5.07
N TYR A 85 5.97 10.74 -3.77
CA TYR A 85 7.33 10.86 -3.25
C TYR A 85 8.26 9.77 -3.78
N LEU A 86 7.78 8.52 -3.85
CA LEU A 86 8.54 7.38 -4.36
C LEU A 86 8.73 7.42 -5.88
N VAL A 87 7.67 7.77 -6.63
CA VAL A 87 7.68 7.81 -8.10
C VAL A 87 8.50 8.99 -8.61
N LEU A 88 8.24 10.20 -8.11
CA LEU A 88 8.93 11.43 -8.55
C LEU A 88 10.34 11.56 -7.96
N GLY A 89 10.56 10.98 -6.78
CA GLY A 89 11.84 11.08 -6.08
C GLY A 89 12.94 10.17 -6.64
N GLY A 90 12.61 9.27 -7.56
CA GLY A 90 13.51 8.23 -8.06
C GLY A 90 13.78 7.10 -7.04
N PRO A 91 14.10 5.89 -7.50
CA PRO A 91 14.28 4.71 -6.65
C PRO A 91 15.66 4.74 -5.97
N ARG A 92 15.83 5.61 -4.97
CA ARG A 92 17.00 5.54 -4.08
C ARG A 92 16.71 4.54 -2.95
N ALA A 93 17.65 3.64 -2.68
CA ALA A 93 17.51 2.60 -1.66
C ALA A 93 17.07 3.15 -0.28
N ASP A 94 17.59 4.31 0.12
CA ASP A 94 17.20 4.97 1.38
C ASP A 94 15.74 5.42 1.42
N LYS A 95 15.18 5.85 0.28
CA LYS A 95 13.76 6.26 0.17
C LYS A 95 12.85 5.06 0.25
N VAL A 96 13.20 3.97 -0.44
CA VAL A 96 12.46 2.70 -0.38
C VAL A 96 12.48 2.16 1.04
N LYS A 97 13.65 2.16 1.71
CA LYS A 97 13.78 1.74 3.11
C LYS A 97 12.89 2.56 4.05
N ARG A 98 12.89 3.89 3.93
CA ARG A 98 12.00 4.76 4.72
C ARG A 98 10.52 4.47 4.46
N ALA A 99 10.13 4.27 3.21
CA ALA A 99 8.76 3.92 2.87
C ALA A 99 8.34 2.61 3.54
N CYS A 100 9.18 1.57 3.51
CA CYS A 100 8.88 0.31 4.21
C CYS A 100 8.62 0.48 5.72
N TYR A 101 9.33 1.40 6.40
CA TYR A 101 9.08 1.68 7.82
C TYR A 101 7.80 2.49 8.08
N ILE A 102 7.44 3.38 7.16
CA ILE A 102 6.27 4.26 7.29
C ILE A 102 4.99 3.55 6.86
N THR A 103 5.06 2.62 5.90
CA THR A 103 3.91 1.89 5.35
C THR A 103 3.00 1.29 6.43
N PRO A 104 3.48 0.56 7.46
CA PRO A 104 2.61 0.03 8.51
C PRO A 104 1.84 1.12 9.27
N LEU A 105 2.47 2.27 9.52
CA LEU A 105 1.83 3.39 10.21
C LEU A 105 0.69 3.99 9.36
N LEU A 106 0.89 4.09 8.05
CA LEU A 106 -0.14 4.58 7.12
C LEU A 106 -1.32 3.62 6.96
N MET A 107 -1.17 2.35 7.31
CA MET A 107 -2.26 1.37 7.29
C MET A 107 -3.18 1.48 8.52
N ILE A 108 -2.73 2.11 9.61
CA ILE A 108 -3.51 2.18 10.86
C ILE A 108 -4.88 2.83 10.66
N PRO A 109 -5.03 4.00 9.98
CA PRO A 109 -6.34 4.62 9.77
C PRO A 109 -7.31 3.72 9.01
N TRP A 110 -6.82 3.03 7.97
CA TRP A 110 -7.60 2.06 7.20
C TRP A 110 -8.01 0.85 8.04
N ALA A 111 -7.10 0.32 8.86
CA ALA A 111 -7.39 -0.80 9.75
C ALA A 111 -8.45 -0.41 10.81
N VAL A 112 -8.35 0.80 11.37
CA VAL A 112 -9.34 1.35 12.30
C VAL A 112 -10.69 1.50 11.61
N TYR A 113 -10.74 2.04 10.39
CA TYR A 113 -11.98 2.12 9.62
C TYR A 113 -12.58 0.73 9.39
N ALA A 114 -11.80 -0.23 8.88
CA ALA A 114 -12.27 -1.57 8.59
C ALA A 114 -12.78 -2.30 9.85
N GLY A 115 -12.13 -2.08 10.99
CA GLY A 115 -12.50 -2.70 12.26
C GLY A 115 -13.69 -2.04 12.96
N ARG A 116 -13.85 -0.72 12.85
CA ARG A 116 -14.90 0.03 13.57
C ARG A 116 -16.20 0.19 12.80
N THR A 117 -16.16 0.20 11.48
CA THR A 117 -17.37 0.35 10.66
C THR A 117 -18.10 -1.00 10.52
N PRO A 118 -19.44 -1.06 10.57
CA PRO A 118 -20.18 -2.31 10.36
C PRO A 118 -20.16 -2.76 8.89
N TRP A 119 -20.28 -4.06 8.64
CA TRP A 119 -20.44 -4.61 7.28
C TRP A 119 -21.83 -4.36 6.70
N HIS A 120 -22.84 -4.23 7.55
CA HIS A 120 -24.23 -3.96 7.18
C HIS A 120 -24.70 -2.69 7.89
N PRO A 121 -24.23 -1.50 7.48
CA PRO A 121 -24.62 -0.24 8.13
C PRO A 121 -26.14 -0.06 8.18
N GLU A 122 -26.86 -0.48 7.13
CA GLU A 122 -28.32 -0.44 7.04
C GLU A 122 -29.00 -1.21 8.17
N SER A 123 -28.42 -2.34 8.61
CA SER A 123 -28.97 -3.20 9.66
C SER A 123 -28.90 -2.55 11.05
N LYS A 124 -28.03 -1.55 11.23
CA LYS A 124 -27.81 -0.84 12.49
C LYS A 124 -28.65 0.43 12.62
N LEU A 125 -29.34 0.84 11.55
CA LEU A 125 -30.18 2.02 11.54
C LEU A 125 -31.63 1.67 11.92
N LEU A 126 -32.28 2.59 12.64
CA LEU A 126 -33.72 2.56 12.90
C LEU A 126 -34.52 2.64 11.58
N PRO A 127 -35.72 2.06 11.50
CA PRO A 127 -36.54 2.05 10.28
C PRO A 127 -36.81 3.44 9.71
N GLU A 128 -37.05 4.43 10.57
CA GLU A 128 -37.35 5.81 10.20
C GLU A 128 -36.14 6.44 9.51
N VAL A 129 -34.95 6.25 10.07
CA VAL A 129 -33.68 6.73 9.50
C VAL A 129 -33.38 6.03 8.18
N ARG A 130 -33.59 4.71 8.12
CA ARG A 130 -33.37 3.91 6.92
C ARG A 130 -34.28 4.33 5.76
N SER A 131 -35.51 4.76 6.06
CA SER A 131 -36.48 5.23 5.07
C SER A 131 -36.17 6.62 4.50
N ALA A 132 -35.25 7.36 5.11
CA ALA A 132 -34.92 8.71 4.67
C ALA A 132 -34.23 8.70 3.28
N PRO A 133 -34.53 9.66 2.40
CA PRO A 133 -33.96 9.72 1.06
C PRO A 133 -32.43 9.69 1.07
N GLY A 134 -31.85 8.81 0.25
CA GLY A 134 -30.40 8.68 0.09
C GLY A 134 -29.68 7.88 1.18
N VAL A 135 -30.33 7.46 2.27
CA VAL A 135 -29.66 6.71 3.36
C VAL A 135 -29.22 5.32 2.92
N LEU A 136 -30.05 4.60 2.16
CA LEU A 136 -29.67 3.28 1.63
C LEU A 136 -28.54 3.38 0.59
N THR A 137 -28.52 4.44 -0.22
CA THR A 137 -27.42 4.70 -1.15
C THR A 137 -26.13 4.97 -0.39
N GLY A 138 -26.17 5.85 0.63
CA GLY A 138 -25.03 6.09 1.52
C GLY A 138 -24.54 4.80 2.19
N CYS A 139 -25.43 3.95 2.70
CA CYS A 139 -25.06 2.65 3.28
C CYS A 139 -24.30 1.75 2.28
N ARG A 140 -24.70 1.74 1.01
CA ARG A 140 -23.99 1.00 -0.05
C ARG A 140 -22.62 1.59 -0.34
N GLU A 141 -22.50 2.92 -0.38
CA GLU A 141 -21.21 3.60 -0.54
C GLU A 141 -20.26 3.31 0.62
N LEU A 142 -20.76 3.28 1.85
CA LEU A 142 -19.98 2.90 3.05
C LEU A 142 -19.46 1.46 2.97
N LEU A 143 -20.31 0.53 2.53
CA LEU A 143 -19.92 -0.86 2.30
C LEU A 143 -18.89 -0.97 1.18
N ALA A 144 -19.10 -0.28 0.06
CA ALA A 144 -18.15 -0.26 -1.05
C ALA A 144 -16.78 0.29 -0.60
N LEU A 145 -16.75 1.37 0.17
CA LEU A 145 -15.52 1.92 0.74
C LEU A 145 -14.83 0.89 1.64
N LYS A 146 -15.59 0.21 2.51
CA LYS A 146 -15.05 -0.83 3.38
C LYS A 146 -14.43 -1.97 2.57
N CYS A 147 -15.08 -2.43 1.51
CA CYS A 147 -14.55 -3.45 0.61
C CYS A 147 -13.24 -3.00 -0.05
N LEU A 148 -13.18 -1.77 -0.58
CA LEU A 148 -11.97 -1.23 -1.19
C LEU A 148 -10.82 -1.15 -0.19
N ILE A 149 -11.08 -0.66 1.02
CA ILE A 149 -10.09 -0.60 2.10
C ILE A 149 -9.56 -2.00 2.44
N VAL A 150 -10.45 -2.99 2.60
CA VAL A 150 -10.05 -4.36 2.96
C VAL A 150 -9.25 -5.01 1.83
N ILE A 151 -9.63 -4.82 0.57
CA ILE A 151 -8.87 -5.30 -0.59
C ILE A 151 -7.48 -4.66 -0.60
N ASN A 152 -7.38 -3.35 -0.37
CA ASN A 152 -6.12 -2.63 -0.36
C ASN A 152 -5.20 -3.10 0.78
N LEU A 153 -5.74 -3.21 2.01
CA LEU A 153 -5.01 -3.75 3.17
C LEU A 153 -4.53 -5.18 2.92
N SER A 154 -5.38 -6.04 2.36
CA SER A 154 -5.04 -7.43 2.04
C SER A 154 -3.95 -7.49 0.97
N SER A 155 -4.00 -6.62 -0.03
CA SER A 155 -3.00 -6.53 -1.09
C SER A 155 -1.64 -6.10 -0.54
N ILE A 156 -1.61 -5.10 0.35
CA ILE A 156 -0.37 -4.67 1.02
C ILE A 156 0.18 -5.80 1.90
N ALA A 157 -0.67 -6.46 2.68
CA ALA A 157 -0.25 -7.58 3.53
C ALA A 157 0.35 -8.72 2.70
N LEU A 158 -0.29 -9.08 1.58
CA LEU A 158 0.20 -10.11 0.67
C LEU A 158 1.52 -9.69 0.01
N LEU A 159 1.67 -8.43 -0.38
CA LEU A 159 2.94 -7.89 -0.91
C LEU A 159 4.07 -8.01 0.12
N VAL A 160 3.80 -7.67 1.38
CA VAL A 160 4.76 -7.83 2.48
C VAL A 160 5.12 -9.30 2.70
N LEU A 161 4.14 -10.20 2.69
CA LEU A 161 4.38 -11.65 2.82
C LEU A 161 5.22 -12.20 1.67
N VAL A 162 4.94 -11.78 0.43
CA VAL A 162 5.74 -12.14 -0.75
C VAL A 162 7.16 -11.62 -0.59
N PHE A 163 7.35 -10.37 -0.14
CA PHE A 163 8.67 -9.80 0.08
C PHE A 163 9.47 -10.55 1.15
N ILE A 164 8.86 -10.84 2.31
CA ILE A 164 9.48 -11.59 3.40
C ILE A 164 9.83 -13.02 2.94
N SER A 165 8.90 -13.70 2.27
CA SER A 165 9.12 -15.06 1.79
C SER A 165 10.25 -15.12 0.77
N ASN A 166 10.32 -14.16 -0.16
CA ASN A 166 11.42 -14.07 -1.11
C ASN A 166 12.75 -13.75 -0.43
N TYR A 167 12.78 -12.81 0.51
CA TYR A 167 13.99 -12.52 1.27
C TYR A 167 14.47 -13.74 2.07
N TRP A 168 13.56 -14.52 2.63
CA TRP A 168 13.92 -15.71 3.42
C TRP A 168 14.35 -16.90 2.57
N ILE A 169 13.68 -17.13 1.44
CA ILE A 169 13.99 -18.22 0.48
C ILE A 169 15.27 -17.89 -0.30
N PHE A 170 15.34 -16.73 -0.93
CA PHE A 170 16.48 -16.35 -1.78
C PHE A 170 17.62 -15.73 -0.99
N GLY A 171 17.39 -15.07 0.15
CA GLY A 171 18.47 -14.52 0.98
C GLY A 171 19.27 -15.58 1.75
N ARG A 172 18.72 -16.78 1.98
CA ARG A 172 19.47 -17.94 2.51
C ARG A 172 20.21 -18.74 1.44
N HIS A 173 19.76 -18.67 0.18
CA HIS A 173 20.34 -19.42 -0.93
C HIS A 173 21.10 -18.54 -1.94
N ALA A 174 21.10 -17.22 -1.77
CA ALA A 174 22.02 -16.35 -2.46
C ALA A 174 23.43 -16.73 -2.00
N PRO A 175 24.31 -17.22 -2.89
CA PRO A 175 25.72 -17.13 -2.58
C PRO A 175 25.97 -15.66 -2.27
N VAL A 176 26.64 -15.39 -1.15
CA VAL A 176 27.39 -14.17 -0.99
C VAL A 176 28.32 -14.15 -2.20
N TYR A 177 27.90 -13.53 -3.29
CA TYR A 177 28.86 -13.06 -4.27
C TYR A 177 29.70 -12.09 -3.45
N PRO A 178 30.98 -12.39 -3.16
CA PRO A 178 31.84 -11.32 -2.75
C PRO A 178 31.68 -10.28 -3.86
N LEU A 179 31.29 -9.06 -3.48
CA LEU A 179 31.62 -7.90 -4.27
C LEU A 179 33.08 -8.08 -4.60
N ALA A 180 33.37 -8.56 -5.81
CA ALA A 180 34.68 -8.49 -6.39
C ALA A 180 34.90 -6.99 -6.47
N ILE A 181 35.52 -6.46 -5.42
CA ILE A 181 36.32 -5.26 -5.49
C ILE A 181 37.21 -5.56 -6.69
N SER A 182 36.86 -4.99 -7.84
CA SER A 182 37.77 -4.94 -8.97
C SER A 182 39.07 -4.44 -8.36
N PRO A 183 40.19 -5.18 -8.46
CA PRO A 183 41.46 -4.55 -8.19
C PRO A 183 41.46 -3.33 -9.10
N SER A 184 41.70 -2.17 -8.48
CA SER A 184 42.05 -0.94 -9.16
C SER A 184 42.89 -1.34 -10.37
N ALA A 185 42.39 -1.07 -11.57
CA ALA A 185 43.25 -1.05 -12.72
C ALA A 185 44.37 -0.08 -12.35
N THR A 186 45.55 -0.64 -12.12
CA THR A 186 46.79 0.10 -11.98
C THR A 186 46.88 0.92 -13.25
N ASP A 187 46.61 2.23 -13.16
CA ASP A 187 46.90 3.16 -14.24
C ASP A 187 48.41 3.03 -14.54
N PRO A 188 48.83 2.60 -15.74
CA PRO A 188 50.25 2.59 -16.08
C PRO A 188 50.82 4.01 -16.22
N ALA A 189 49.96 5.04 -16.17
CA ALA A 189 50.31 6.43 -16.46
C ALA A 189 51.01 7.17 -15.31
N SER A 190 51.06 6.64 -14.08
CA SER A 190 51.76 7.31 -12.98
C SER A 190 53.26 6.95 -12.87
N THR A 191 53.76 6.01 -13.68
CA THR A 191 55.17 5.59 -13.61
C THR A 191 56.12 6.40 -14.49
N GLU A 192 55.60 7.24 -15.40
CA GLU A 192 56.44 8.07 -16.27
C GLU A 192 56.70 9.48 -15.73
N LEU A 193 55.93 9.96 -14.75
CA LEU A 193 56.18 11.27 -14.14
C LEU A 193 57.25 11.26 -13.04
N GLU A 194 57.57 10.09 -12.48
CA GLU A 194 58.59 9.97 -11.41
C GLU A 194 60.01 9.78 -11.96
N LYS A 195 60.18 9.50 -13.27
CA LYS A 195 61.50 9.41 -13.92
C LYS A 195 61.93 10.66 -14.68
N ALA A 196 61.04 11.64 -14.86
CA ALA A 196 61.39 12.93 -15.47
C ALA A 196 61.81 14.01 -14.45
N SER A 197 61.73 13.71 -13.14
CA SER A 197 62.15 14.62 -12.06
C SER A 197 63.51 14.26 -11.45
N ALA A 198 64.20 13.24 -11.98
CA ALA A 198 65.49 12.75 -11.46
C ALA A 198 66.58 12.64 -12.54
N ALA A 199 66.44 13.41 -13.64
CA ALA A 199 67.48 13.61 -14.64
C ALA A 199 67.78 15.11 -14.79
#